data_AF-A0A364RE94-F1
#
_entry.id   AF-A0A364RE94-F1
#
_cell.length_a   1.000
_cell.length_b   1.000
_cell.length_c   1.000
_cell.angle_alpha   90.00
_cell.angle_beta   90.00
_cell.angle_gamma   90.00
#
_symmetry.space_group_name_H-M   'P 1'
#
loop_
_entity.id
_entity.type
_entity.pdbx_description
1 polymer ?
#
loop_
_entity_poly.entity_id
_entity_poly.type
_entity_poly.pdbx_seq_one_letter_code
_entity_poly.pdbx_strand_id
1 'polypeptide(L)'
;MKKIIKERAEDLCVYWWTNHYDVTISSCKSDVETTIQEFYLTQEKLKFLQYLESAVQEDKDHHLKTCDDRNCLIEKGLAIALYVLENESKNLQVLTEEANSIPSDIQEIKDKIDVIIEELKKANVGNEILFDELIELKDLSKSLKKKNWTEVAKGKLIDLVLNKVIEKDTLDYIIKSLTGDSINLLN
;
A
#
# COMPACT_ATOMS: atom_id res chain seq x y z
N MET A 1 -1.12 -23.66 -1.33
CA MET A 1 -1.23 -22.22 -1.00
C MET A 1 -2.54 -21.90 -0.28
N LYS A 2 -3.73 -21.99 -0.92
CA LYS A 2 -5.03 -21.77 -0.23
C LYS A 2 -5.21 -22.58 1.07
N LYS A 3 -4.74 -23.84 1.08
CA LYS A 3 -4.79 -24.74 2.25
C LYS A 3 -3.98 -24.21 3.45
N ILE A 4 -2.78 -23.70 3.21
CA ILE A 4 -1.87 -23.20 4.28
C ILE A 4 -2.44 -21.95 4.93
N ILE A 5 -3.02 -21.03 4.15
CA ILE A 5 -3.63 -19.79 4.67
C ILE A 5 -4.82 -20.12 5.57
N LYS A 6 -5.65 -21.09 5.18
CA LYS A 6 -6.79 -21.55 5.97
C LYS A 6 -6.34 -22.23 7.26
N GLU A 7 -5.38 -23.15 7.18
CA GLU A 7 -4.81 -23.83 8.35
C GLU A 7 -4.24 -22.81 9.34
N ARG A 8 -3.53 -21.79 8.86
CA ARG A 8 -2.98 -20.75 9.74
C ARG A 8 -4.05 -19.91 10.44
N ALA A 9 -5.16 -19.64 9.76
CA ALA A 9 -6.31 -18.96 10.35
C ALA A 9 -6.98 -19.82 11.43
N GLU A 10 -7.16 -21.11 11.17
CA GLU A 10 -7.71 -22.06 12.15
C GLU A 10 -6.80 -22.19 13.37
N ASP A 11 -5.47 -22.27 13.17
CA ASP A 11 -4.49 -22.32 14.26
C ASP A 11 -4.57 -21.08 15.16
N LEU A 12 -4.72 -19.88 14.57
CA LEU A 12 -4.84 -18.65 15.36
C LEU A 12 -6.17 -18.59 16.13
N CYS A 13 -7.26 -19.02 15.50
CA CYS A 13 -8.57 -19.11 16.16
C CYS A 13 -8.51 -20.03 17.39
N VAL A 14 -7.91 -21.22 17.23
CA VAL A 14 -7.69 -22.17 18.34
C VAL A 14 -6.79 -21.55 19.41
N TYR A 15 -5.73 -20.84 19.02
CA TYR A 15 -4.84 -20.18 19.96
C TYR A 15 -5.56 -19.17 20.87
N TRP A 16 -6.49 -18.37 20.33
CA TRP A 16 -7.28 -17.42 21.11
C TRP A 16 -8.12 -18.09 22.19
N TRP A 17 -8.79 -19.19 21.86
CA TRP A 17 -9.69 -19.87 22.81
C TRP A 17 -8.96 -20.79 23.79
N THR A 18 -7.72 -21.17 23.49
CA THR A 18 -6.90 -22.00 24.39
C THR A 18 -6.06 -21.18 25.35
N ASN A 19 -5.68 -19.94 24.99
CA ASN A 19 -4.69 -19.16 25.76
C ASN A 19 -5.18 -17.80 26.27
N HIS A 20 -6.36 -17.31 25.87
CA HIS A 20 -6.85 -16.01 26.30
C HIS A 20 -8.16 -16.12 27.08
N TYR A 21 -8.04 -16.09 28.41
CA TYR A 21 -9.19 -15.95 29.32
C TYR A 21 -9.80 -14.54 29.30
N ASP A 22 -9.06 -13.54 28.80
CA ASP A 22 -9.51 -12.15 28.70
C ASP A 22 -9.07 -11.57 27.34
N VAL A 23 -9.96 -11.69 26.36
CA VAL A 23 -9.72 -11.21 25.00
C VAL A 23 -9.97 -9.71 24.95
N THR A 24 -8.92 -8.95 24.65
CA THR A 24 -8.98 -7.50 24.50
C THR A 24 -8.79 -7.10 23.04
N ILE A 25 -9.23 -5.89 22.67
CA ILE A 25 -8.98 -5.33 21.33
C ILE A 25 -7.48 -5.33 21.02
N SER A 26 -6.64 -4.92 21.98
CA SER A 26 -5.18 -4.84 21.80
C SER A 26 -4.53 -6.20 21.58
N SER A 27 -4.95 -7.23 22.31
CA SER A 27 -4.37 -8.57 22.16
C SER A 27 -4.77 -9.20 20.82
N CYS A 28 -6.07 -9.18 20.47
CA CYS A 28 -6.52 -9.64 19.16
C CYS A 28 -5.83 -8.91 18.01
N LYS A 29 -5.72 -7.59 18.12
CA LYS A 29 -5.07 -6.77 17.09
C LYS A 29 -3.61 -7.15 16.92
N SER A 30 -2.85 -7.25 18.01
CA SER A 30 -1.43 -7.64 17.98
C SER A 30 -1.22 -9.00 17.32
N ASP A 31 -2.06 -9.98 17.64
CA ASP A 31 -1.97 -11.33 17.08
C ASP A 31 -2.29 -11.35 15.59
N VAL A 32 -3.35 -10.64 15.18
CA VAL A 32 -3.73 -10.50 13.76
C VAL A 32 -2.63 -9.81 12.98
N GLU A 33 -2.14 -8.65 13.46
CA GLU A 33 -1.09 -7.88 12.79
C GLU A 33 0.18 -8.70 12.63
N THR A 34 0.61 -9.41 13.68
CA THR A 34 1.80 -10.27 13.67
C THR A 34 1.65 -11.40 12.65
N THR A 35 0.52 -12.09 12.67
CA THR A 35 0.27 -13.23 11.76
C THR A 35 0.14 -12.78 10.31
N ILE A 36 -0.46 -11.62 10.06
CA ILE A 36 -0.60 -11.07 8.71
C ILE A 36 0.76 -10.76 8.05
N GLN A 37 1.79 -10.45 8.84
CA GLN A 37 3.15 -10.23 8.29
C GLN A 37 3.80 -11.51 7.73
N GLU A 38 3.26 -12.70 8.05
CA GLU A 38 3.74 -13.96 7.48
C GLU A 38 3.38 -14.09 5.98
N PHE A 39 2.43 -13.29 5.49
CA PHE A 39 1.99 -13.31 4.09
C PHE A 39 2.54 -12.12 3.32
N TYR A 40 3.06 -12.38 2.12
CA TYR A 40 3.66 -11.33 1.28
C TYR A 40 2.60 -10.58 0.44
N LEU A 41 1.62 -11.30 -0.12
CA LEU A 41 0.64 -10.72 -1.03
C LEU A 41 -0.58 -10.20 -0.27
N THR A 42 -1.05 -8.99 -0.60
CA THR A 42 -2.25 -8.40 0.03
C THR A 42 -3.50 -9.28 -0.15
N GLN A 43 -3.63 -9.96 -1.29
CA GLN A 43 -4.74 -10.91 -1.49
C GLN A 43 -4.66 -12.13 -0.57
N GLU A 44 -3.48 -12.54 -0.12
CA GLU A 44 -3.31 -13.64 0.83
C GLU A 44 -3.65 -13.17 2.25
N LYS A 45 -3.24 -11.95 2.61
CA LYS A 45 -3.62 -11.29 3.87
C LYS A 45 -5.14 -11.17 4.00
N LEU A 46 -5.82 -10.74 2.93
CA LEU A 46 -7.28 -10.66 2.90
C LEU A 46 -7.96 -12.04 3.01
N LYS A 47 -7.42 -13.07 2.33
CA LYS A 47 -7.95 -14.44 2.45
C LYS A 47 -7.76 -15.01 3.86
N PHE A 48 -6.62 -14.73 4.49
CA PHE A 48 -6.36 -15.10 5.88
C PHE A 48 -7.42 -14.50 6.80
N LEU A 49 -7.66 -13.19 6.71
CA LEU A 49 -8.67 -12.50 7.51
C LEU A 49 -10.08 -13.07 7.28
N GLN A 50 -10.45 -13.36 6.04
CA GLN A 50 -11.74 -13.98 5.71
C GLN A 50 -11.91 -15.37 6.31
N TYR A 51 -10.86 -16.21 6.28
CA TYR A 51 -10.91 -17.53 6.88
C TYR A 51 -10.97 -17.46 8.40
N LEU A 52 -10.23 -16.54 9.01
CA LEU A 52 -10.23 -16.34 10.45
C LEU A 52 -11.58 -15.81 10.94
N GLU A 53 -12.15 -14.82 10.25
CA GLU A 53 -13.49 -14.32 10.53
C GLU A 53 -14.54 -15.42 10.45
N SER A 54 -14.47 -16.27 9.42
CA SER A 54 -15.37 -17.42 9.27
C SER A 54 -15.25 -18.40 10.44
N ALA A 55 -14.03 -18.73 10.85
CA ALA A 55 -13.78 -19.64 11.98
C ALA A 55 -14.32 -19.05 13.30
N VAL A 56 -14.05 -17.77 13.58
CA VAL A 56 -14.55 -17.08 14.77
C VAL A 56 -16.07 -16.99 14.77
N GLN A 57 -16.69 -16.78 13.61
CA GLN A 57 -18.15 -16.76 13.47
C GLN A 57 -18.75 -18.14 13.72
N GLU A 58 -18.13 -19.22 13.22
CA GLU A 58 -18.54 -20.60 13.50
C GLU A 58 -18.48 -20.91 15.01
N ASP A 59 -17.40 -20.50 15.69
CA ASP A 59 -17.25 -20.67 17.14
C ASP A 59 -18.32 -19.87 17.91
N LYS A 60 -18.64 -18.66 17.46
CA LYS A 60 -19.72 -17.85 18.04
C LYS A 60 -21.08 -18.50 17.88
N ASP A 61 -21.39 -18.99 16.68
CA ASP A 61 -22.66 -19.67 16.39
C ASP A 61 -22.79 -20.97 17.17
N HIS A 62 -21.68 -21.68 17.40
CA HIS A 62 -21.64 -22.86 18.25
C HIS A 62 -21.88 -22.49 19.72
N HIS A 63 -21.17 -21.48 20.21
CA HIS A 63 -21.26 -21.01 21.58
C HIS A 63 -22.69 -20.56 21.93
N LEU A 64 -23.32 -19.74 21.09
CA LEU A 64 -24.67 -19.21 21.29
C LEU A 64 -25.77 -20.31 21.36
N LYS A 65 -25.51 -21.51 20.83
CA LYS A 65 -26.45 -22.64 20.96
C LYS A 65 -26.39 -23.31 22.34
N THR A 66 -25.30 -23.12 23.06
CA THR A 66 -24.97 -23.86 24.29
C THR A 66 -24.83 -22.97 25.52
N CYS A 67 -24.67 -21.67 25.34
CA CYS A 67 -24.51 -20.71 26.41
C CYS A 67 -25.82 -19.99 26.73
N ASP A 68 -26.19 -19.98 28.01
CA ASP A 68 -27.34 -19.26 28.57
C ASP A 68 -26.92 -18.11 29.52
N ASP A 69 -25.62 -17.90 29.69
CA ASP A 69 -25.06 -16.86 30.56
C ASP A 69 -25.05 -15.49 29.87
N ARG A 70 -25.82 -14.55 30.42
CA ARG A 70 -25.91 -13.16 29.95
C ARG A 70 -24.62 -12.35 30.15
N ASN A 71 -23.68 -12.83 30.96
CA ASN A 71 -22.39 -12.18 31.21
C ASN A 71 -21.20 -12.97 30.65
N CYS A 72 -21.44 -13.85 29.69
CA CYS A 72 -20.42 -14.73 29.15
C CYS A 72 -19.22 -13.95 28.58
N LEU A 73 -18.05 -14.22 29.15
CA LEU A 73 -16.79 -13.61 28.71
C LEU A 73 -16.36 -14.12 27.33
N ILE A 74 -16.73 -15.35 26.98
CA ILE A 74 -16.43 -15.95 25.67
C ILE A 74 -17.21 -15.20 24.58
N GLU A 75 -18.51 -14.95 24.77
CA GLU A 75 -19.32 -14.18 23.82
C GLU A 75 -18.73 -12.77 23.59
N LYS A 76 -18.31 -12.10 24.67
CA LYS A 76 -17.63 -10.79 24.59
C LYS A 76 -16.32 -10.88 23.81
N GLY A 77 -15.50 -11.90 24.07
CA GLY A 77 -14.24 -12.13 23.36
C GLY A 77 -14.43 -12.39 21.87
N LEU A 78 -15.41 -13.21 21.51
CA LEU A 78 -15.80 -13.47 20.11
C LEU A 78 -16.26 -12.18 19.40
N ALA A 79 -17.05 -11.35 20.07
CA ALA A 79 -17.49 -10.07 19.52
C ALA A 79 -16.32 -9.09 19.30
N ILE A 80 -15.36 -9.05 20.23
CA ILE A 80 -14.14 -8.25 20.10
C ILE A 80 -13.28 -8.74 18.94
N ALA A 81 -13.09 -10.05 18.81
CA ALA A 81 -12.32 -10.65 17.71
C ALA A 81 -12.93 -10.28 16.35
N LEU A 82 -14.25 -10.47 16.18
CA LEU A 82 -14.95 -10.10 14.94
C LEU A 82 -14.81 -8.60 14.63
N TYR A 83 -14.93 -7.73 15.63
CA TYR A 83 -14.73 -6.29 15.45
C TYR A 83 -13.32 -5.96 14.94
N VAL A 84 -12.28 -6.58 15.51
CA VAL A 84 -10.89 -6.38 15.06
C VAL A 84 -10.73 -6.85 13.62
N LEU A 85 -11.22 -8.05 13.29
CA LEU A 85 -11.09 -8.64 11.96
C LEU A 85 -11.80 -7.82 10.87
N GLU A 86 -12.98 -7.28 11.18
CA GLU A 86 -13.72 -6.42 10.28
C GLU A 86 -12.94 -5.12 9.99
N ASN A 87 -12.36 -4.50 11.01
CA ASN A 87 -11.58 -3.27 10.84
C ASN A 87 -10.28 -3.51 10.08
N GLU A 88 -9.54 -4.58 10.40
CA GLU A 88 -8.30 -4.89 9.67
C GLU A 88 -8.56 -5.27 8.21
N SER A 89 -9.67 -5.97 7.94
CA SER A 89 -10.11 -6.27 6.57
C SER A 89 -10.45 -4.99 5.80
N LYS A 90 -11.21 -4.07 6.40
CA LYS A 90 -11.52 -2.76 5.81
C LYS A 90 -10.27 -1.94 5.56
N ASN A 91 -9.34 -1.89 6.52
CA ASN A 91 -8.08 -1.16 6.35
C ASN A 91 -7.28 -1.69 5.16
N LEU A 92 -7.13 -3.00 5.04
CA LEU A 92 -6.43 -3.60 3.90
C LEU A 92 -7.17 -3.38 2.57
N GLN A 93 -8.51 -3.40 2.58
CA GLN A 93 -9.32 -3.11 1.40
C GLN A 93 -9.15 -1.66 0.94
N VAL A 94 -9.22 -0.69 1.85
CA VAL A 94 -8.96 0.73 1.56
C VAL A 94 -7.56 0.91 0.99
N LEU A 95 -6.53 0.29 1.58
CA LEU A 95 -5.16 0.36 1.05
C LEU A 95 -5.05 -0.24 -0.35
N THR A 96 -5.77 -1.33 -0.65
CA THR A 96 -5.84 -1.87 -2.02
C THR A 96 -6.62 -0.99 -2.97
N GLU A 97 -7.72 -0.37 -2.53
CA GLU A 97 -8.52 0.53 -3.36
C GLU A 97 -7.77 1.81 -3.67
N GLU A 98 -7.06 2.39 -2.71
CA GLU A 98 -6.17 3.53 -2.91
C GLU A 98 -5.00 3.18 -3.84
N ALA A 99 -4.39 2.00 -3.67
CA ALA A 99 -3.35 1.52 -4.58
C ALA A 99 -3.88 1.27 -6.00
N ASN A 100 -5.10 0.75 -6.13
CA ASN A 100 -5.77 0.51 -7.41
C ASN A 100 -6.39 1.78 -8.01
N SER A 101 -6.62 2.83 -7.20
CA SER A 101 -7.09 4.14 -7.66
C SER A 101 -5.96 5.03 -8.14
N ILE A 102 -4.70 4.62 -7.95
CA ILE A 102 -3.56 5.17 -8.69
C ILE A 102 -3.64 4.53 -10.09
N PRO A 103 -4.08 5.26 -11.14
CA PRO A 103 -4.04 4.75 -12.51
C PRO A 103 -2.63 4.23 -12.79
N SER A 104 -2.49 3.11 -13.50
CA SER A 104 -1.17 2.49 -13.76
C SER A 104 -0.16 3.49 -14.34
N ASP A 105 -0.66 4.47 -15.10
CA ASP A 105 0.11 5.58 -15.66
C ASP A 105 0.78 6.48 -14.60
N ILE A 106 0.15 6.68 -13.44
CA ILE A 106 0.73 7.44 -12.32
C ILE A 106 1.84 6.64 -11.65
N GLN A 107 1.63 5.34 -11.42
CA GLN A 107 2.69 4.49 -10.85
C GLN A 107 3.87 4.36 -11.81
N GLU A 108 3.61 4.20 -13.11
CA GLU A 108 4.64 4.19 -14.16
C GLU A 108 5.46 5.50 -14.15
N ILE A 109 4.80 6.66 -14.01
CA ILE A 109 5.50 7.95 -13.91
C ILE A 109 6.39 8.01 -12.66
N LYS A 110 5.88 7.56 -11.50
CA LYS A 110 6.64 7.54 -10.25
C LYS A 110 7.88 6.66 -10.38
N ASP A 111 7.71 5.47 -10.92
CA ASP A 111 8.79 4.51 -11.09
C ASP A 111 9.86 5.04 -12.07
N LYS A 112 9.43 5.68 -13.18
CA LYS A 112 10.35 6.34 -14.13
C LYS A 112 11.14 7.46 -13.46
N ILE A 113 10.51 8.30 -12.64
CA ILE A 113 11.19 9.37 -11.92
C ILE A 113 12.22 8.81 -10.94
N ASP A 114 11.87 7.76 -10.19
CA ASP A 114 12.81 7.11 -9.27
C ASP A 114 14.02 6.54 -9.99
N VAL A 115 13.82 5.88 -11.13
CA VAL A 115 14.91 5.38 -11.98
C VAL A 115 15.79 6.52 -12.49
N ILE A 116 15.19 7.61 -12.98
CA ILE A 116 15.93 8.80 -13.47
C ILE A 116 16.78 9.40 -12.34
N ILE A 117 16.21 9.59 -11.15
CA ILE A 117 16.94 10.12 -9.99
C ILE A 117 18.15 9.24 -9.66
N GLU A 118 17.96 7.93 -9.64
CA GLU A 118 19.05 6.98 -9.35
C GLU A 118 20.12 6.95 -10.45
N GLU A 119 19.76 7.06 -11.72
CA GLU A 119 20.71 7.14 -12.83
C GLU A 119 21.51 8.45 -12.81
N LEU A 120 20.84 9.57 -12.54
CA LEU A 120 21.48 10.88 -12.38
C LEU A 120 22.47 10.91 -11.21
N LYS A 121 22.08 10.37 -10.04
CA LYS A 121 22.99 10.20 -8.89
C LYS A 121 24.21 9.36 -9.24
N LYS A 122 24.03 8.22 -9.94
CA LYS A 122 25.14 7.34 -10.35
C LYS A 122 26.08 8.02 -11.34
N ALA A 123 25.55 8.84 -12.24
CA ALA A 123 26.34 9.61 -13.19
C ALA A 123 27.03 10.84 -12.54
N ASN A 124 26.74 11.13 -11.26
CA ASN A 124 27.14 12.35 -10.57
C ASN A 124 26.69 13.62 -11.33
N VAL A 125 25.49 13.53 -11.92
CA VAL A 125 24.83 14.59 -12.68
C VAL A 125 23.58 15.02 -11.92
N GLY A 126 23.37 16.33 -11.80
CA GLY A 126 22.22 16.90 -11.12
C GLY A 126 22.59 17.62 -9.82
N ASN A 127 21.78 18.62 -9.50
CA ASN A 127 21.89 19.40 -8.28
C ASN A 127 20.65 19.16 -7.41
N GLU A 128 20.70 19.53 -6.13
CA GLU A 128 19.56 19.41 -5.20
C GLU A 128 18.27 19.98 -5.79
N ILE A 129 18.35 21.14 -6.43
CA ILE A 129 17.24 21.80 -7.14
C ILE A 129 16.60 20.89 -8.19
N LEU A 130 17.39 20.13 -8.96
CA LEU A 130 16.85 19.19 -9.95
C LEU A 130 16.11 18.04 -9.28
N PHE A 131 16.67 17.49 -8.21
CA PHE A 131 16.05 16.37 -7.50
C PHE A 131 14.75 16.79 -6.80
N ASP A 132 14.73 17.99 -6.21
CA ASP A 132 13.52 18.57 -5.63
C ASP A 132 12.42 18.74 -6.70
N GLU A 133 12.79 19.25 -7.87
CA GLU A 133 11.85 19.40 -8.99
C GLU A 133 11.29 18.05 -9.46
N LEU A 134 12.15 17.02 -9.55
CA LEU A 134 11.71 15.67 -9.92
C LEU A 134 10.78 15.05 -8.86
N ILE A 135 11.04 15.27 -7.57
CA ILE A 135 10.17 14.83 -6.48
C ILE A 135 8.83 15.57 -6.52
N GLU A 136 8.83 16.88 -6.77
CA GLU A 136 7.60 17.66 -6.93
C GLU A 136 6.79 17.15 -8.14
N LEU A 137 7.44 16.88 -9.27
CA LEU A 137 6.80 16.29 -10.45
C LEU A 137 6.20 14.91 -10.13
N LYS A 138 6.88 14.11 -9.31
CA LYS A 138 6.38 12.83 -8.83
C LYS A 138 5.09 12.99 -8.02
N ASP A 139 4.97 14.02 -7.20
CA ASP A 139 3.75 14.29 -6.44
C ASP A 139 2.63 14.87 -7.29
N LEU A 140 2.95 15.78 -8.23
CA LEU A 140 1.99 16.33 -9.19
C LEU A 140 1.35 15.27 -10.09
N SER A 141 2.00 14.12 -10.28
CA SER A 141 1.41 13.00 -11.01
C SER A 141 0.09 12.52 -10.39
N LYS A 142 -0.11 12.68 -9.07
CA LYS A 142 -1.31 12.28 -8.34
C LYS A 142 -2.54 13.15 -8.67
N SER A 143 -2.34 14.39 -9.09
CA SER A 143 -3.41 15.40 -9.26
C SER A 143 -3.67 15.80 -10.71
N LEU A 144 -2.75 15.48 -11.63
CA LEU A 144 -2.84 15.88 -13.03
C LEU A 144 -3.12 14.70 -13.96
N LYS A 145 -3.94 14.95 -14.99
CA LYS A 145 -4.05 14.02 -16.14
C LYS A 145 -2.70 13.96 -16.88
N LYS A 146 -2.33 12.80 -17.40
CA LYS A 146 -1.06 12.52 -18.09
C LYS A 146 -0.61 13.62 -19.05
N LYS A 147 -1.49 14.09 -19.94
CA LYS A 147 -1.17 15.16 -20.89
C LYS A 147 -0.75 16.47 -20.20
N ASN A 148 -1.55 16.91 -19.23
CA ASN A 148 -1.27 18.14 -18.48
C ASN A 148 0.00 18.00 -17.65
N TRP A 149 0.21 16.82 -17.06
CA TRP A 149 1.43 16.51 -16.31
C TRP A 149 2.67 16.60 -17.19
N THR A 150 2.64 16.04 -18.40
CA THR A 150 3.76 16.13 -19.36
C THR A 150 4.06 17.57 -19.77
N GLU A 151 3.04 18.39 -19.99
CA GLU A 151 3.23 19.81 -20.31
C GLU A 151 3.87 20.58 -19.14
N VAL A 152 3.43 20.31 -17.91
CA VAL A 152 4.00 20.89 -16.68
C VAL A 152 5.45 20.45 -16.47
N ALA A 153 5.75 19.15 -16.65
CA ALA A 153 7.09 18.60 -16.55
C ALA A 153 8.05 19.23 -17.57
N LYS A 154 7.61 19.36 -18.83
CA LYS A 154 8.38 20.04 -19.88
C LYS A 154 8.67 21.49 -19.48
N GLY A 155 7.66 22.25 -19.03
CA GLY A 155 7.85 23.65 -18.60
C GLY A 155 8.88 23.80 -17.47
N LYS A 156 8.66 23.09 -16.36
CA LYS A 156 9.53 23.13 -15.18
C LYS A 156 10.98 22.74 -15.50
N LEU A 157 11.18 21.67 -16.28
CA LEU A 157 12.52 21.20 -16.62
C LEU A 157 13.22 22.11 -17.65
N ILE A 158 12.47 22.75 -18.56
CA ILE A 158 13.03 23.79 -19.46
C ILE A 158 13.49 25.00 -18.66
N ASP A 159 12.73 25.43 -17.65
CA ASP A 159 13.13 26.54 -16.78
C ASP A 159 14.45 26.25 -16.07
N LEU A 160 14.71 24.99 -15.67
CA LEU A 160 16.02 24.61 -15.10
C LEU A 160 17.18 24.80 -16.07
N VAL A 161 16.99 24.50 -17.37
CA VAL A 161 18.01 24.74 -18.40
C VAL A 161 18.22 26.24 -18.62
N LEU A 162 17.14 27.02 -18.72
CA LEU A 162 17.21 28.47 -18.91
C LEU A 162 17.93 29.16 -17.75
N ASN A 163 17.74 28.66 -16.53
CA ASN A 163 18.42 29.11 -15.33
C ASN A 163 19.82 28.51 -15.14
N LYS A 164 20.32 27.71 -16.10
CA LYS A 164 21.62 27.04 -16.07
C LYS A 164 21.83 26.10 -14.88
N VAL A 165 20.75 25.55 -14.33
CA VAL A 165 20.78 24.56 -13.24
C VAL A 165 21.20 23.20 -13.78
N ILE A 166 20.80 22.87 -15.01
CA ILE A 166 21.15 21.63 -15.73
C ILE A 166 21.53 21.93 -17.17
N GLU A 167 22.29 21.04 -17.79
CA GLU A 167 22.61 21.11 -19.22
C GLU A 167 21.48 20.57 -20.11
N LYS A 168 21.51 20.96 -21.39
CA LYS A 168 20.52 20.51 -22.38
C LYS A 168 20.47 18.99 -22.51
N ASP A 169 21.62 18.33 -22.49
CA ASP A 169 21.71 16.87 -22.61
C ASP A 169 21.02 16.17 -21.44
N THR A 170 21.12 16.73 -20.23
CA THR A 170 20.41 16.24 -19.04
C THR A 170 18.90 16.40 -19.19
N LEU A 171 18.43 17.56 -19.67
CA LEU A 171 17.01 17.77 -19.97
C LEU A 171 16.49 16.77 -21.00
N ASP A 172 17.21 16.59 -22.10
CA ASP A 172 16.80 15.71 -23.20
C ASP A 172 16.71 14.25 -22.71
N TYR A 173 17.66 13.80 -21.89
CA TYR A 173 17.60 12.49 -21.26
C TYR A 173 16.37 12.35 -20.35
N ILE A 174 16.11 13.31 -19.46
CA ILE A 174 14.98 13.25 -18.52
C ILE A 174 13.67 13.20 -19.28
N ILE A 175 13.45 14.10 -20.24
CA ILE A 175 12.18 14.19 -20.96
C ILE A 175 11.95 12.97 -21.82
N LYS A 176 12.99 12.50 -22.53
CA LYS A 176 12.89 11.27 -23.32
C LYS A 176 12.56 10.07 -22.44
N SER A 177 13.14 9.99 -21.24
CA SER A 177 12.87 8.91 -20.29
C SER A 177 11.44 8.98 -19.71
N LEU A 178 10.92 10.18 -19.47
CA LEU A 178 9.57 10.39 -18.93
C LEU A 178 8.46 10.20 -19.99
N THR A 179 8.66 10.76 -21.19
CA THR A 179 7.58 10.93 -22.17
C THR A 179 7.78 10.13 -23.46
N GLY A 180 8.99 9.63 -23.71
CA GLY A 180 9.36 9.03 -24.99
C GLY A 180 9.58 10.04 -26.12
N ASP A 181 9.38 11.33 -25.87
CA ASP A 181 9.58 12.40 -26.85
C ASP A 181 10.97 13.04 -26.67
N SER A 182 11.53 13.55 -27.76
CA SER A 182 12.63 14.52 -27.71
C SER A 182 12.09 15.94 -27.69
N ILE A 183 12.68 16.84 -26.89
CA ILE A 183 12.38 18.27 -26.96
C ILE A 183 13.28 18.91 -28.02
N ASN A 184 12.68 19.60 -29.00
CA ASN A 184 13.42 20.56 -29.81
C ASN A 184 13.34 21.92 -29.11
N LEU A 185 14.30 22.19 -28.22
CA LEU A 185 14.59 23.56 -27.83
C LEU A 185 15.18 24.24 -29.06
N LEU A 186 14.38 25.10 -29.71
CA LEU A 186 14.79 25.85 -30.91
C LEU A 186 16.17 26.49 -30.67
N ASN A 187 17.05 26.32 -31.67
CA ASN A 187 18.37 26.94 -31.75
C ASN A 187 18.32 28.46 -31.60
#